data_AF-A0A328SX24-F1
#
_entry.id   AF-A0A328SX24-F1
#
_cell.length_a   1.000
_cell.length_b   1.000
_cell.length_c   1.000
_cell.angle_alpha   90.00
_cell.angle_beta   90.00
_cell.angle_gamma   90.00
#
_symmetry.space_group_name_H-M   'P 1'
#
loop_
_entity.id
_entity.type
_entity.pdbx_description
1 polymer ?
#
loop_
_entity_poly.entity_id
_entity_poly.type
_entity_poly.pdbx_seq_one_letter_code
_entity_poly.pdbx_strand_id
1 'polypeptide(L)'
;MASTMQKFLAELIGSFILVFFGTASVVLVLLVNGGLDIAAITMADWVAIGLAFGLALTVAIYALGPISGAHFNPAVTIGLWAGKKFP
;
A
#
# COMPACT_ATOMS: atom_id res chain seq x y z
N MET A 1 16.38 9.59 16.48
CA MET A 1 16.09 9.61 15.03
C MET A 1 16.39 8.23 14.48
N ALA A 2 15.51 7.62 13.68
CA ALA A 2 15.77 6.29 13.12
C ALA A 2 16.98 6.30 12.18
N SER A 3 17.78 5.24 12.22
CA SER A 3 18.91 5.03 11.30
C SER A 3 18.44 4.83 9.86
N THR A 4 19.32 5.08 8.90
CA THR A 4 19.03 4.88 7.47
C THR A 4 18.54 3.46 7.19
N MET A 5 19.16 2.44 7.78
CA MET A 5 18.73 1.05 7.63
C MET A 5 17.32 0.81 8.18
N GLN A 6 16.99 1.38 9.34
CA GLN A 6 15.63 1.28 9.89
C GLN A 6 14.58 1.93 8.98
N LYS A 7 14.91 3.06 8.35
CA LYS A 7 14.01 3.71 7.38
C LYS A 7 13.79 2.84 6.15
N PHE A 8 14.84 2.23 5.59
CA PHE A 8 14.73 1.31 4.46
C PHE A 8 13.88 0.08 4.80
N LEU A 9 14.08 -0.52 5.98
CA LEU A 9 13.27 -1.65 6.43
C LEU A 9 11.81 -1.26 6.65
N ALA A 10 11.54 -0.08 7.20
CA ALA A 10 10.17 0.43 7.35
C ALA A 10 9.49 0.65 5.99
N GLU A 11 10.19 1.22 5.00
CA GLU A 11 9.66 1.34 3.63
C GLU A 11 9.40 -0.04 2.99
N LEU A 12 10.33 -1.00 3.16
CA LEU A 12 10.15 -2.36 2.66
C LEU A 12 8.92 -3.04 3.26
N ILE A 13 8.77 -2.97 4.59
CA ILE A 13 7.65 -3.60 5.30
C ILE A 13 6.33 -2.92 4.92
N GLY A 14 6.29 -1.58 4.84
CA GLY A 14 5.07 -0.86 4.47
C GLY A 14 4.66 -1.10 3.02
N SER A 15 5.59 -1.14 2.07
CA SER A 15 5.30 -1.55 0.68
C SER A 15 4.85 -3.01 0.60
N PHE A 16 5.43 -3.90 1.40
CA PHE A 16 4.96 -5.29 1.50
C PHE A 16 3.51 -5.35 1.99
N ILE A 17 3.16 -4.62 3.06
CA ILE A 17 1.78 -4.57 3.58
C ILE A 17 0.82 -4.06 2.50
N LEU A 18 1.16 -2.94 1.84
CA LEU A 18 0.34 -2.36 0.77
C LEU A 18 0.06 -3.36 -0.35
N VAL A 19 1.11 -4.01 -0.87
CA VAL A 19 0.99 -4.95 -1.98
C VAL A 19 0.29 -6.22 -1.53
N PHE A 20 0.70 -6.81 -0.40
CA PHE A 20 0.16 -8.07 0.09
C PHE A 20 -1.34 -7.97 0.32
N PHE A 21 -1.80 -7.04 1.15
CA PHE A 21 -3.23 -6.93 1.48
C PHE A 21 -4.06 -6.40 0.31
N GLY A 22 -3.56 -5.40 -0.42
CA GLY A 22 -4.28 -4.83 -1.55
C GLY A 22 -4.44 -5.81 -2.72
N THR A 23 -3.36 -6.45 -3.16
CA THR A 23 -3.47 -7.42 -4.27
C THR A 23 -4.17 -8.71 -3.83
N ALA A 24 -4.01 -9.15 -2.57
CA ALA A 24 -4.77 -10.29 -2.05
C ALA A 24 -6.27 -10.04 -2.07
N SER A 25 -6.76 -8.81 -1.81
CA SER A 25 -8.19 -8.54 -1.89
C SER A 25 -8.74 -8.70 -3.30
N VAL A 26 -7.96 -8.30 -4.32
CA VAL A 26 -8.34 -8.50 -5.73
C VAL A 26 -8.43 -9.99 -6.06
N VAL A 27 -7.39 -10.76 -5.70
CA VAL A 27 -7.36 -12.21 -5.93
C VAL A 27 -8.51 -12.91 -5.21
N LEU A 28 -8.81 -12.51 -3.97
CA LEU A 28 -9.89 -13.10 -3.19
C LEU A 28 -11.26 -12.84 -3.82
N VAL A 29 -11.54 -11.60 -4.25
CA VAL A 29 -12.78 -11.25 -4.95
C VAL A 29 -12.95 -12.12 -6.20
N LEU A 30 -11.90 -12.25 -7.01
CA LEU A 30 -11.94 -13.07 -8.23
C LEU A 30 -12.24 -14.55 -7.89
N LEU A 31 -11.55 -15.12 -6.91
CA LEU A 31 -11.78 -16.50 -6.49
C LEU A 31 -13.21 -16.73 -5.96
N VAL A 32 -13.77 -15.78 -5.21
CA VAL A 32 -15.15 -15.86 -4.70
C VAL A 32 -16.17 -15.72 -5.82
N ASN A 33 -15.90 -14.89 -6.83
CA ASN A 33 -16.80 -14.66 -7.96
C ASN A 33 -16.68 -15.72 -9.08
N GLY A 34 -15.99 -16.84 -8.82
CA GLY A 34 -15.98 -18.00 -9.71
C GLY A 34 -14.80 -18.10 -10.67
N GLY A 35 -13.73 -17.32 -10.49
CA GLY A 35 -12.48 -17.47 -11.24
C GLY A 35 -11.75 -16.16 -11.53
N LEU A 36 -10.70 -16.22 -12.35
CA LEU A 36 -9.82 -15.07 -12.65
C LEU A 36 -10.39 -14.13 -13.73
N ASP A 37 -11.71 -14.11 -13.92
CA ASP A 37 -12.36 -13.19 -14.89
C ASP A 37 -12.62 -11.83 -14.24
N ILE A 38 -11.96 -10.80 -14.75
CA ILE A 38 -12.06 -9.42 -14.28
C ILE A 38 -13.46 -8.85 -14.55
N ALA A 39 -14.18 -9.36 -15.55
CA ALA A 39 -15.57 -8.97 -15.82
C ALA A 39 -16.54 -9.35 -14.69
N ALA A 40 -16.13 -10.27 -13.81
CA ALA A 40 -16.90 -10.66 -12.64
C ALA A 40 -16.77 -9.68 -11.46
N ILE A 41 -15.90 -8.66 -11.53
CA ILE A 41 -15.75 -7.66 -10.48
C ILE A 41 -16.88 -6.63 -10.58
N THR A 42 -17.71 -6.55 -9.54
CA THR A 42 -18.80 -5.57 -9.44
C THR A 42 -18.31 -4.22 -8.88
N MET A 43 -19.15 -3.19 -8.95
CA MET A 43 -18.84 -1.90 -8.31
C MET A 43 -18.69 -2.02 -6.79
N ALA A 44 -19.45 -2.91 -6.14
CA ALA A 44 -19.32 -3.15 -4.70
C ALA A 44 -17.96 -3.78 -4.38
N ASP A 45 -17.47 -4.69 -5.21
CA ASP A 45 -16.16 -5.31 -5.06
C ASP A 45 -15.03 -4.29 -5.23
N TRP A 46 -15.14 -3.36 -6.19
CA TRP A 46 -14.18 -2.27 -6.34
C TRP A 46 -14.08 -1.40 -5.09
N VAL A 47 -15.21 -1.09 -4.44
CA VAL A 47 -15.21 -0.35 -3.17
C VAL A 47 -14.55 -1.17 -2.07
N ALA A 48 -14.83 -2.47 -1.99
CA ALA A 48 -14.21 -3.36 -1.00
C ALA A 48 -12.69 -3.48 -1.19
N ILE A 49 -12.22 -3.64 -2.44
CA ILE A 49 -10.80 -3.65 -2.80
C ILE A 49 -10.17 -2.31 -2.43
N GLY A 50 -10.78 -1.18 -2.80
CA GLY A 50 -10.29 0.15 -2.47
C GLY A 50 -10.16 0.37 -0.96
N LEU A 51 -11.14 -0.09 -0.18
CA LEU A 51 -11.09 -0.07 1.28
C LEU A 51 -9.99 -0.98 1.84
N ALA A 52 -9.78 -2.17 1.27
CA ALA A 52 -8.68 -3.04 1.69
C ALA A 52 -7.32 -2.37 1.50
N PHE A 53 -7.06 -1.77 0.34
CA PHE A 53 -5.87 -0.97 0.08
C PHE A 53 -5.75 0.22 1.05
N GLY A 54 -6.82 1.01 1.18
CA GLY A 54 -6.81 2.25 1.97
C GLY A 54 -6.63 2.01 3.48
N LEU A 55 -7.27 0.97 4.03
CA LEU A 55 -7.14 0.62 5.45
C LEU A 55 -5.77 -0.01 5.74
N ALA A 56 -5.28 -0.91 4.89
CA ALA A 56 -3.94 -1.47 5.04
C ALA A 56 -2.86 -0.37 4.99
N LEU A 57 -3.01 0.57 4.04
CA LEU A 57 -2.12 1.74 3.93
C LEU A 57 -2.22 2.65 5.16
N THR A 58 -3.43 2.92 5.67
CA THR A 58 -3.64 3.71 6.89
C THR A 58 -2.92 3.10 8.08
N VAL A 59 -3.07 1.79 8.29
CA VAL A 59 -2.38 1.07 9.38
C VAL A 59 -0.86 1.16 9.21
N ALA A 60 -0.34 0.94 8.00
CA ALA A 60 1.09 1.04 7.73
C ALA A 60 1.63 2.47 8.00
N ILE A 61 0.90 3.51 7.60
CA ILE A 61 1.28 4.91 7.84
C ILE A 61 1.34 5.21 9.34
N TYR A 62 0.34 4.82 10.13
CA TYR A 62 0.35 5.07 11.57
C TYR A 62 1.46 4.28 12.29
N ALA A 63 1.77 3.06 11.84
CA ALA A 63 2.78 2.22 12.46
C ALA A 63 4.23 2.62 12.08
N LEU A 64 4.47 2.98 10.82
CA LEU A 64 5.82 3.11 10.26
C LEU A 64 6.15 4.54 9.81
N GLY A 65 5.16 5.43 9.70
CA GLY A 65 5.34 6.85 9.39
C GLY A 65 6.32 7.57 10.31
N PRO A 66 6.27 7.38 11.64
CA PRO A 66 7.25 7.95 12.56
C PRO A 66 8.70 7.47 12.34
N ILE A 67 8.90 6.39 11.58
CA ILE A 67 10.22 5.80 11.30
C ILE A 67 10.77 6.32 9.97
N SER A 68 10.06 6.08 8.86
CA SER A 68 10.56 6.39 7.49
C SER A 68 9.91 7.60 6.82
N GLY A 69 8.78 8.07 7.31
CA GLY A 69 7.91 9.00 6.58
C GLY A 69 6.81 8.30 5.76
N ALA A 70 6.80 6.97 5.73
CA ALA A 70 5.77 6.14 5.11
C ALA A 70 5.46 6.50 3.64
N HIS A 71 6.49 6.51 2.79
CA HIS A 71 6.26 6.79 1.37
C HIS A 71 5.58 5.61 0.68
N PHE A 72 6.11 4.40 0.90
CA PHE A 72 5.71 3.09 0.36
C PHE A 72 5.50 3.05 -1.16
N ASN A 73 5.92 4.10 -1.84
CA ASN A 73 5.64 4.39 -3.24
C ASN A 73 6.78 5.25 -3.81
N PRO A 74 7.46 4.79 -4.87
CA PRO A 74 8.50 5.56 -5.54
C PRO A 74 8.02 6.91 -6.08
N ALA A 75 6.79 7.00 -6.60
CA ALA A 75 6.24 8.25 -7.13
C ALA A 75 6.02 9.29 -6.02
N VAL A 76 5.62 8.86 -4.82
CA VAL A 76 5.53 9.74 -3.64
C VAL A 76 6.91 10.24 -3.24
N THR A 77 7.90 9.35 -3.19
CA THR A 77 9.30 9.71 -2.87
C THR A 77 9.84 10.75 -3.87
N ILE A 78 9.67 10.50 -5.18
CA ILE A 78 10.11 11.40 -6.24
C ILE A 78 9.36 12.75 -6.16
N GLY A 79 8.06 12.72 -5.88
CA GLY A 79 7.26 13.94 -5.71
C GLY A 79 7.72 14.79 -4.53
N LEU A 80 8.03 14.17 -3.39
CA LEU A 80 8.57 14.87 -2.22
C LEU A 80 9.98 15.41 -2.49
N TRP A 81 10.82 14.65 -3.20
CA TRP A 81 12.14 15.11 -3.64
C TRP A 81 12.04 16.33 -4.57
N ALA A 82 11.20 16.25 -5.61
CA ALA A 82 10.95 17.36 -6.54
C ALA A 82 10.41 18.61 -5.81
N GLY A 83 9.59 18.40 -4.77
CA GLY A 83 9.08 19.44 -3.88
C GLY A 83 10.04 19.93 -2.81
N LYS A 84 11.31 19.47 -2.79
CA LYS A 84 12.33 19.79 -1.76
C LYS A 84 11.90 19.44 -0.33
N LYS A 85 11.04 18.43 -0.17
CA LYS A 85 10.54 17.90 1.10
C LYS A 85 11.22 16.59 1.52
N PHE A 86 12.00 16.00 0.63
CA PHE A 86 12.82 14.81 0.89
C PHE A 86 14.20 15.00 0.24
N PRO A 87 15.30 14.69 0.95
CA PRO A 87 16.65 14.87 0.42
C PRO A 87 16.96 13.96 -0.78
#